data_AF-A0A523X1G4-F1
#
_entry.id   AF-A0A523X1G4-F1
#
_cell.length_a   1.000
_cell.length_b   1.000
_cell.length_c   1.000
_cell.angle_alpha   90.00
_cell.angle_beta   90.00
_cell.angle_gamma   90.00
#
_symmetry.space_group_name_H-M   'P 1'
#
loop_
_entity.id
_entity.type
_entity.pdbx_description
1 polymer ?
#
loop_
_entity_poly.entity_id
_entity_poly.type
_entity_poly.pdbx_seq_one_letter_code
_entity_poly.pdbx_strand_id
1 'polypeptide(L)'
;MSGINPWSVTIPLVALIIVLTAAWRIRQAALERKAGFPIRDERTVKIQGRAASYAIQVGSWYMILLLFYNMYIIEVLSKSELSSLPVLNSTIIIMNMTYLMLIRYFTGKEEP
;
A
#
# COMPACT_ATOMS: atom_id res chain seq x y z
N MET A 1 -21.10 29.93 -10.36
CA MET A 1 -20.82 29.33 -9.04
C MET A 1 -19.64 28.38 -9.23
N SER A 2 -18.45 28.74 -8.77
CA SER A 2 -17.26 27.89 -8.87
C SER A 2 -17.44 26.70 -7.93
N GLY A 3 -17.93 25.59 -8.50
CA GLY A 3 -18.06 24.32 -7.78
C GLY A 3 -16.70 23.89 -7.27
N ILE A 4 -16.60 23.66 -5.97
CA ILE A 4 -15.39 23.15 -5.34
C ILE A 4 -15.02 21.86 -6.07
N ASN A 5 -13.84 21.84 -6.69
CA ASN A 5 -13.33 20.64 -7.34
C ASN A 5 -13.19 19.57 -6.24
N PRO A 6 -13.89 18.43 -6.34
CA PRO A 6 -13.86 17.40 -5.30
C PRO A 6 -12.43 16.96 -4.97
N TRP A 7 -11.55 16.92 -5.97
CA TRP A 7 -10.14 16.57 -5.80
C TRP A 7 -9.36 17.55 -4.92
N SER A 8 -9.71 18.84 -4.93
CA SER A 8 -9.07 19.87 -4.11
C SER A 8 -9.37 19.71 -2.61
N VAL A 9 -10.43 18.99 -2.25
CA VAL A 9 -10.78 18.69 -0.84
C VAL A 9 -10.37 17.26 -0.47
N THR A 10 -10.57 16.30 -1.37
CA THR A 10 -10.29 14.89 -1.08
C THR A 10 -8.80 14.62 -0.88
N ILE A 11 -7.91 15.20 -1.69
CA ILE A 11 -6.46 14.99 -1.57
C ILE A 11 -5.92 15.46 -0.19
N PRO A 12 -6.16 16.69 0.27
CA PRO A 12 -5.67 17.13 1.58
C PRO A 12 -6.35 16.39 2.73
N LEU A 13 -7.62 15.99 2.59
CA LEU A 13 -8.31 15.20 3.61
C LEU A 13 -7.68 13.81 3.78
N VAL A 14 -7.38 13.11 2.69
CA VAL A 14 -6.70 11.80 2.72
C VAL A 14 -5.29 11.95 3.29
N ALA A 15 -4.55 12.98 2.88
CA ALA A 15 -3.23 13.27 3.43
C ALA A 15 -3.29 13.50 4.96
N LEU A 16 -4.27 14.28 5.44
CA LEU A 16 -4.50 14.52 6.86
C LEU A 16 -4.79 13.22 7.62
N ILE A 17 -5.65 12.36 7.08
CA ILE A 17 -5.99 11.06 7.68
C ILE A 17 -4.74 10.16 7.77
N ILE A 18 -3.91 10.12 6.74
CA ILE A 18 -2.66 9.35 6.74
C ILE A 18 -1.72 9.85 7.83
N VAL A 19 -1.51 11.17 7.92
CA VAL A 19 -0.63 11.78 8.93
C VAL A 19 -1.14 11.52 10.34
N LEU A 20 -2.44 11.69 10.59
CA LEU A 20 -3.06 11.40 11.89
C LEU A 20 -2.93 9.93 12.27
N THR A 21 -3.16 9.03 11.32
CA THR A 21 -3.04 7.58 11.54
C THR A 21 -1.59 7.19 11.85
N ALA A 22 -0.62 7.75 11.12
CA ALA A 22 0.80 7.53 11.36
C ALA A 22 1.24 8.06 12.74
N ALA A 23 0.86 9.29 13.08
CA ALA A 23 1.15 9.90 14.37
C ALA A 23 0.56 9.10 15.53
N TRP A 24 -0.69 8.63 15.38
CA TRP A 24 -1.35 7.78 16.36
C TRP A 24 -0.63 6.44 16.52
N ARG A 25 -0.24 5.77 15.43
CA ARG A 25 0.54 4.52 15.47
C ARG A 25 1.90 4.70 16.14
N ILE A 26 2.62 5.79 15.85
CA ILE A 26 3.90 6.12 16.48
C ILE A 26 3.71 6.36 17.98
N ARG A 27 2.66 7.09 18.37
CA ARG A 27 2.33 7.33 19.78
C ARG A 27 2.01 6.04 20.51
N GLN A 28 1.20 5.15 19.91
CA GLN A 28 0.91 3.83 20.47
C GLN A 28 2.20 3.01 20.64
N ALA A 29 3.04 2.93 19.61
CA ALA A 29 4.31 2.21 19.69
C ALA A 29 5.25 2.78 20.78
N ALA A 30 5.26 4.11 20.98
CA ALA A 30 6.04 4.75 22.03
C ALA A 30 5.48 4.45 23.44
N LEU A 31 4.15 4.36 23.59
CA LEU A 31 3.50 3.99 24.84
C LEU A 31 3.72 2.51 25.19
N GLU A 32 3.62 1.62 24.20
CA GLU A 32 3.91 0.18 24.33
C GLU A 32 5.37 -0.05 24.78
N ARG A 33 6.33 0.69 24.20
CA ARG A 33 7.75 0.67 24.61
C ARG A 33 7.96 1.10 26.06
N LYS A 34 7.26 2.14 26.52
CA LYS A 34 7.37 2.62 27.90
C LYS A 34 6.74 1.68 28.92
N ALA A 35 5.73 0.91 28.50
CA ALA A 35 4.99 0.00 29.37
C ALA A 35 5.68 -1.36 29.58
N GLY A 36 6.85 -1.60 28.96
CA GLY A 36 7.62 -2.85 29.13
C GLY A 36 6.93 -4.08 28.54
N PHE A 37 5.82 -3.90 27.82
CA PHE A 37 5.21 -4.98 27.07
C PHE A 37 6.16 -5.40 25.94
N PRO A 38 6.29 -6.71 25.67
CA PRO A 38 7.06 -7.16 24.51
C PRO A 38 6.45 -6.49 23.28
N ILE A 39 7.20 -5.53 22.74
CA ILE A 39 6.96 -4.92 21.43
C ILE A 39 6.74 -6.11 20.52
N ARG A 40 5.50 -6.28 20.02
CA ARG A 40 5.04 -7.40 19.16
C ARG A 40 6.21 -8.29 18.76
N ASP A 41 6.31 -9.46 19.38
CA ASP A 41 7.40 -10.45 19.24
C ASP A 41 8.30 -10.13 18.03
N GLU A 42 9.55 -9.67 18.24
CA GLU A 42 10.40 -9.01 17.23
C GLU A 42 10.38 -9.73 15.87
N ARG A 43 10.23 -11.06 15.94
CA ARG A 43 9.94 -11.98 14.86
C ARG A 43 8.77 -11.56 13.96
N THR A 44 7.59 -11.33 14.53
CA THR A 44 6.37 -10.90 13.84
C THR A 44 6.58 -9.58 13.11
N VAL A 45 7.30 -8.63 13.73
CA VAL A 45 7.63 -7.35 13.08
C VAL A 45 8.55 -7.56 11.89
N LYS A 46 9.55 -8.44 12.02
CA LYS A 46 10.47 -8.78 10.94
C LYS A 46 9.75 -9.48 9.76
N ILE A 47 8.84 -10.41 10.06
CA ILE A 47 8.02 -11.10 9.04
C ILE A 47 7.11 -10.11 8.32
N GLN A 48 6.38 -9.26 9.06
CA GLN A 48 5.50 -8.24 8.47
C GLN A 48 6.28 -7.25 7.61
N GLY A 49 7.43 -6.78 8.11
CA GLY A 49 8.32 -5.87 7.38
C GLY A 49 8.80 -6.50 6.07
N ARG A 50 9.28 -7.75 6.11
CA ARG A 50 9.73 -8.47 4.92
C ARG A 50 8.61 -8.67 3.91
N ALA A 51 7.43 -9.11 4.35
CA ALA A 51 6.26 -9.28 3.50
C ALA A 51 5.83 -7.96 2.85
N ALA A 52 5.83 -6.86 3.61
CA ALA A 52 5.50 -5.53 3.10
C ALA A 52 6.49 -5.07 2.02
N SER A 53 7.79 -5.25 2.23
CA SER A 53 8.82 -4.87 1.24
C SER A 53 8.64 -5.58 -0.09
N TYR A 54 8.31 -6.88 -0.08
CA TYR A 54 8.04 -7.62 -1.32
C TYR A 54 6.70 -7.21 -1.95
N ALA A 55 5.65 -7.01 -1.15
CA ALA A 55 4.36 -6.55 -1.65
C ALA A 55 4.47 -5.20 -2.37
N ILE A 56 5.21 -4.26 -1.78
CA ILE A 56 5.51 -2.95 -2.40
C ILE A 56 6.26 -3.15 -3.72
N GLN A 57 7.29 -4.00 -3.75
CA GLN A 57 8.04 -4.25 -4.98
C GLN A 57 7.15 -4.84 -6.09
N VAL A 58 6.30 -5.82 -5.77
CA VAL A 58 5.36 -6.40 -6.74
C VAL A 58 4.35 -5.36 -7.21
N GLY A 59 3.79 -4.56 -6.32
CA GLY A 59 2.89 -3.46 -6.68
C GLY A 59 3.56 -2.41 -7.57
N SER A 60 4.82 -2.05 -7.29
CA SER A 60 5.60 -1.12 -8.12
C SER A 60 5.84 -1.68 -9.52
N TRP A 61 6.25 -2.95 -9.64
CA TRP A 61 6.43 -3.60 -10.93
C TRP A 61 5.13 -3.68 -11.72
N TYR A 62 4.01 -3.97 -11.04
CA TYR A 62 2.69 -3.98 -11.66
C TYR A 62 2.29 -2.60 -12.22
N MET A 63 2.52 -1.52 -11.47
CA MET A 63 2.27 -0.17 -11.96
C MET A 63 3.15 0.19 -13.16
N ILE A 64 4.42 -0.20 -13.14
CA ILE A 64 5.32 0.00 -14.30
C ILE A 64 4.76 -0.72 -15.53
N LEU A 65 4.30 -1.97 -15.39
CA LEU A 65 3.66 -2.71 -16.49
C LEU A 65 2.41 -2.01 -17.02
N LEU A 66 1.56 -1.49 -16.13
CA LEU A 66 0.37 -0.73 -16.54
C LEU A 66 0.72 0.57 -17.27
N LEU A 67 1.82 1.24 -16.88
CA LEU A 67 2.32 2.42 -17.61
C LEU A 67 2.78 2.05 -19.02
N PHE A 68 3.57 0.97 -19.18
CA PHE A 68 3.96 0.49 -20.50
C PHE A 68 2.76 0.07 -21.35
N TYR A 69 1.77 -0.59 -20.73
CA TYR A 69 0.54 -0.95 -21.42
C TYR A 69 -0.24 0.30 -21.86
N ASN A 70 -0.36 1.31 -21.00
CA ASN A 70 -0.96 2.60 -21.35
C ASN A 70 -0.25 3.26 -22.54
N MET A 71 1.09 3.28 -22.51
CA MET A 71 1.89 3.79 -23.63
C MET A 71 1.62 3.00 -24.93
N TYR A 72 1.55 1.67 -24.86
CA TYR A 72 1.26 0.83 -26.02
C TYR A 72 -0.14 1.08 -26.60
N ILE A 73 -1.19 1.17 -25.76
CA ILE A 73 -2.54 1.39 -26.26
C ILE A 73 -2.73 2.78 -26.86
N ILE A 74 -2.02 3.79 -26.37
CA ILE A 74 -2.05 5.16 -26.90
C ILE A 74 -1.27 5.23 -28.22
N GLU A 75 -0.01 4.77 -28.22
CA GLU A 75 0.89 4.97 -29.37
C GLU A 75 0.64 3.99 -30.51
N VAL A 76 0.33 2.73 -30.21
CA VAL A 76 0.18 1.69 -31.23
C VAL A 76 -1.28 1.50 -31.64
N LEU A 77 -2.20 1.61 -30.68
CA LEU A 77 -3.63 1.35 -30.91
C LEU A 77 -4.47 2.63 -30.98
N SER A 78 -3.91 3.81 -30.69
CA SER A 78 -4.61 5.10 -30.67
C SER A 78 -5.89 5.09 -29.83
N LYS A 79 -5.89 4.32 -28.74
CA LYS A 79 -7.00 4.23 -27.78
C LYS A 79 -6.78 5.18 -26.61
N SER A 80 -7.87 5.50 -25.91
CA SER A 80 -7.82 6.26 -24.67
C SER A 80 -7.03 5.52 -23.58
N GLU A 81 -6.41 6.28 -22.69
CA GLU A 81 -5.74 5.74 -21.50
C GLU A 81 -6.68 4.90 -20.63
N LEU A 82 -6.09 3.97 -19.87
CA LEU A 82 -6.80 3.24 -18.83
C LEU A 82 -7.39 4.21 -17.81
N SER A 83 -8.65 3.98 -17.45
CA SER A 83 -9.28 4.73 -16.36
C SER A 83 -8.51 4.55 -15.05
N SER A 84 -8.29 5.67 -14.36
CA SER A 84 -7.48 5.72 -13.13
C SER A 84 -8.04 4.85 -12.01
N LEU A 85 -9.37 4.74 -11.88
CA LEU A 85 -10.01 3.96 -10.81
C LEU A 85 -9.71 2.45 -10.92
N PRO A 86 -9.94 1.78 -12.07
CA PRO A 86 -9.52 0.39 -12.28
C PRO A 86 -8.03 0.14 -12.04
N VAL A 87 -7.16 1.06 -12.47
CA VAL A 87 -5.70 0.97 -12.30
C VAL A 87 -5.33 1.01 -10.81
N LEU A 88 -5.89 1.96 -10.05
CA LEU A 88 -5.66 2.07 -8.61
C LEU A 88 -6.21 0.86 -7.85
N ASN A 89 -7.44 0.44 -8.17
CA ASN A 89 -8.08 -0.70 -7.51
C ASN A 89 -7.28 -1.99 -7.73
N SER A 90 -6.92 -2.30 -8.98
CA SER A 90 -6.13 -3.49 -9.32
C SER A 90 -4.76 -3.49 -8.65
N THR A 91 -4.08 -2.33 -8.60
CA THR A 91 -2.77 -2.19 -7.93
C THR A 91 -2.88 -2.44 -6.44
N ILE A 92 -3.87 -1.85 -5.76
CA ILE A 92 -4.09 -2.04 -4.32
C ILE A 92 -4.42 -3.51 -4.04
N ILE A 93 -5.27 -4.13 -4.87
CA ILE A 93 -5.64 -5.55 -4.72
C ILE A 93 -4.39 -6.43 -4.83
N ILE A 94 -3.57 -6.26 -5.87
CA ILE A 94 -2.37 -7.07 -6.09
C ILE A 94 -1.36 -6.89 -4.94
N MET A 95 -1.14 -5.65 -4.51
CA MET A 95 -0.23 -5.36 -3.39
C MET A 95 -0.72 -6.02 -2.09
N ASN A 96 -2.00 -5.89 -1.74
CA ASN A 96 -2.54 -6.48 -0.51
C ASN A 96 -2.62 -8.01 -0.58
N MET A 97 -3.01 -8.58 -1.71
CA MET A 97 -3.00 -10.04 -1.91
C MET A 97 -1.58 -10.60 -1.76
N THR A 98 -0.60 -9.95 -2.39
CA THR A 98 0.81 -10.34 -2.25
C THR A 98 1.26 -10.28 -0.80
N TYR A 99 0.91 -9.21 -0.08
CA TYR A 99 1.23 -9.08 1.34
C TYR A 99 0.62 -10.20 2.19
N LEU A 100 -0.67 -10.49 2.02
CA LEU A 100 -1.37 -11.53 2.78
C LEU A 100 -0.80 -12.92 2.49
N MET A 101 -0.52 -13.23 1.22
CA MET A 101 0.13 -14.48 0.83
C MET A 101 1.51 -14.62 1.45
N LEU A 102 2.32 -13.57 1.43
CA LEU A 102 3.67 -13.59 1.99
C LEU A 102 3.68 -13.68 3.51
N ILE A 103 2.76 -13.01 4.20
CA ILE A 103 2.60 -13.21 5.65
C ILE A 103 2.27 -14.66 5.94
N ARG A 104 1.26 -15.23 5.25
CA ARG A 104 0.88 -16.62 5.49
C ARG A 104 2.01 -17.59 5.20
N TYR A 105 2.78 -17.35 4.14
CA TYR A 105 3.94 -18.14 3.77
C TYR A 105 5.08 -18.05 4.79
N PHE A 106 5.46 -16.84 5.22
CA PHE A 106 6.54 -16.66 6.17
C PHE A 106 6.16 -17.14 7.57
N THR A 107 4.90 -16.98 7.99
CA THR A 107 4.42 -17.55 9.25
C THR A 107 4.48 -19.08 9.22
N GLY A 108 4.01 -19.73 8.15
CA GLY A 108 4.00 -21.20 8.05
C GLY A 108 5.37 -21.85 7.87
N LYS A 109 6.38 -21.11 7.38
CA LYS A 109 7.77 -21.59 7.29
C LYS A 109 8.56 -21.48 8.59
N GLU A 110 8.00 -20.80 9.57
CA GLU A 110 8.65 -20.42 10.81
C GLU A 110 8.04 -21.15 12.03
N GLU A 111 7.04 -22.01 11.82
CA GLU A 111 6.58 -22.98 12.81
C GLU A 111 7.65 -24.09 12.99
N PRO A 112 8.06 -24.44 14.22
CA PRO A 112 9.09 -25.44 14.51
C PRO A 112 8.67 -26.87 14.15
#